data_AF-A0A1X0R2R4-F1
#
_entry.id   AF-A0A1X0R2R4-F1
#
_cell.length_a   1.000
_cell.length_b   1.000
_cell.length_c   1.000
_cell.angle_alpha   90.00
_cell.angle_beta   90.00
_cell.angle_gamma   90.00
#
_symmetry.space_group_name_H-M   'P 1'
#
loop_
_entity.id
_entity.type
_entity.pdbx_description
1 polymer ?
#
loop_
_entity_poly.entity_id
_entity_poly.type
_entity_poly.pdbx_seq_one_letter_code
_entity_poly.pdbx_strand_id
1 'polypeptide(L)'
;MEAVADFPEGFFFIRCKAKSFALDVANGSMINDTPIIIWPQKMVDSINQLWMHEDGFLINKKSGLVLDIRGGIERDKLIIQYARKPGLAHNQRWKYQDGYIFPSAAPHLVIDIKGGEYKNGNNIFLNTKNPHSPTQQFIIQPFENEKSRQELALLRPSPLQRNSLFPRQEELYDCYRMVYLENKQVASEQLAGAATFKAMKDYITSIKNKGEPIVANDDTRRALCEIVKQEVHHTLTQAQIHNQELVSSASMVAESYFSREYSV
;
A
#
# COMPACT_ATOMS: atom_id res chain seq x y z
N MET A 1 -15.82 -11.23 -13.88
CA MET A 1 -14.81 -10.20 -14.20
C MET A 1 -13.74 -10.87 -15.03
N GLU A 2 -13.55 -10.36 -16.24
CA GLU A 2 -12.58 -10.89 -17.20
C GLU A 2 -11.14 -10.58 -16.73
N ALA A 3 -10.19 -11.44 -17.12
CA ALA A 3 -8.79 -11.20 -16.85
C ALA A 3 -8.21 -10.20 -17.86
N VAL A 4 -7.22 -9.42 -17.44
CA VAL A 4 -6.54 -8.42 -18.29
C VAL A 4 -5.08 -8.81 -18.57
N ALA A 5 -4.53 -8.26 -19.65
CA ALA A 5 -3.18 -8.56 -20.15
C ALA A 5 -2.06 -7.79 -19.44
N ASP A 6 -2.40 -6.70 -18.76
CA ASP A 6 -1.48 -5.82 -18.03
C ASP A 6 -1.99 -5.55 -16.62
N PHE A 7 -1.16 -4.96 -15.74
CA PHE A 7 -1.67 -4.47 -14.46
C PHE A 7 -2.63 -3.30 -14.68
N PRO A 8 -3.91 -3.40 -14.27
CA PRO A 8 -4.87 -2.33 -14.45
C PRO A 8 -4.64 -1.22 -13.42
N GLU A 9 -5.25 -0.06 -13.68
CA GLU A 9 -5.45 0.95 -12.64
C GLU A 9 -6.40 0.41 -11.56
N GLY A 10 -6.13 0.74 -10.29
CA GLY A 10 -6.93 0.30 -9.15
C GLY A 10 -6.56 -1.08 -8.61
N PHE A 11 -7.47 -1.66 -7.83
CA PHE A 11 -7.22 -2.94 -7.15
C PHE A 11 -7.54 -4.14 -8.04
N PHE A 12 -6.78 -5.21 -7.87
CA PHE A 12 -7.00 -6.47 -8.56
C PHE A 12 -6.57 -7.65 -7.69
N PHE A 13 -7.10 -8.83 -8.04
CA PHE A 13 -6.56 -10.10 -7.59
C PHE A 13 -5.47 -10.56 -8.54
N ILE A 14 -4.41 -11.11 -7.98
CA ILE A 14 -3.45 -11.93 -8.72
C ILE A 14 -3.82 -13.39 -8.46
N ARG A 15 -4.41 -14.06 -9.47
CA ARG A 15 -4.93 -15.41 -9.32
C ARG A 15 -4.07 -16.44 -10.01
N CYS A 16 -4.01 -17.63 -9.46
CA CYS A 16 -3.49 -18.79 -10.16
C CYS A 16 -4.35 -19.05 -11.41
N LYS A 17 -3.74 -19.23 -12.58
CA LYS A 17 -4.48 -19.46 -13.84
C LYS A 17 -5.23 -20.80 -13.83
N ALA A 18 -4.63 -21.83 -13.24
CA ALA A 18 -5.17 -23.20 -13.29
C ALA A 18 -6.16 -23.54 -12.16
N LYS A 19 -6.22 -22.75 -11.07
CA LYS A 19 -7.01 -23.05 -9.86
C LYS A 19 -7.53 -21.78 -9.20
N SER A 20 -8.60 -21.91 -8.39
CA SER A 20 -9.24 -20.80 -7.68
C SER A 20 -8.47 -20.31 -6.44
N PHE A 21 -7.17 -20.10 -6.59
CA PHE A 21 -6.28 -19.52 -5.58
C PHE A 21 -5.83 -18.12 -5.98
N ALA A 22 -5.53 -17.28 -5.01
CA ALA A 22 -4.97 -15.95 -5.19
C ALA A 22 -3.72 -15.75 -4.32
N LEU A 23 -2.86 -14.81 -4.71
CA LEU A 23 -1.81 -14.32 -3.83
C LEU A 23 -2.44 -13.66 -2.61
N ASP A 24 -1.99 -14.09 -1.44
CA ASP A 24 -2.53 -13.71 -0.14
C ASP A 24 -1.34 -13.39 0.79
N VAL A 25 -1.42 -12.26 1.49
CA VAL A 25 -0.49 -11.98 2.59
C VAL A 25 -0.85 -12.87 3.76
N ALA A 26 0.07 -13.75 4.17
CA ALA A 26 -0.19 -14.75 5.20
C ALA A 26 -0.81 -14.14 6.47
N ASN A 27 -1.90 -14.75 6.92
CA ASN A 27 -2.73 -14.31 8.07
C ASN A 27 -3.26 -12.87 7.95
N GLY A 28 -3.21 -12.26 6.76
CA GLY A 28 -3.48 -10.85 6.55
C GLY A 28 -2.62 -9.93 7.41
N SER A 29 -1.38 -10.33 7.69
CA SER A 29 -0.42 -9.57 8.48
C SER A 29 -0.08 -8.22 7.82
N MET A 30 0.29 -7.24 8.63
CA MET A 30 0.68 -5.90 8.16
C MET A 30 2.17 -5.60 8.39
N ILE A 31 2.96 -6.60 8.83
CA ILE A 31 4.37 -6.41 9.15
C ILE A 31 5.29 -6.84 7.99
N ASN A 32 6.47 -6.24 7.95
CA ASN A 32 7.56 -6.62 7.05
C ASN A 32 7.94 -8.10 7.20
N ASP A 33 8.52 -8.67 6.14
CA ASP A 33 9.04 -10.04 6.12
C ASP A 33 7.94 -11.11 6.30
N THR A 34 6.67 -10.72 6.19
CA THR A 34 5.55 -11.67 6.13
C THR A 34 5.56 -12.38 4.77
N PRO A 35 5.51 -13.72 4.71
CA PRO A 35 5.42 -14.47 3.48
C PRO A 35 4.16 -14.18 2.66
N ILE A 36 4.32 -14.18 1.35
CA ILE A 36 3.20 -14.29 0.42
C ILE A 36 2.93 -15.75 0.14
N ILE A 37 1.66 -16.12 0.26
CA ILE A 37 1.17 -17.48 0.07
C ILE A 37 0.11 -17.50 -1.03
N ILE A 38 -0.27 -18.70 -1.45
CA ILE A 38 -1.55 -18.91 -2.10
C ILE A 38 -2.62 -19.29 -1.09
N TRP A 39 -3.82 -18.73 -1.27
CA TRP A 39 -5.01 -19.10 -0.51
C TRP A 39 -6.22 -19.15 -1.44
N PRO A 40 -7.26 -19.96 -1.17
CA PRO A 40 -8.51 -19.89 -1.92
C PRO A 40 -8.98 -18.44 -2.02
N GLN A 41 -9.41 -18.03 -3.22
CA GLN A 41 -9.85 -16.66 -3.42
C GLN A 41 -11.03 -16.36 -2.51
N LYS A 42 -10.89 -15.32 -1.70
CA LYS A 42 -11.90 -14.87 -0.76
C LYS A 42 -12.91 -13.98 -1.47
N MET A 43 -14.19 -14.22 -1.20
CA MET A 43 -15.30 -13.36 -1.66
C MET A 43 -15.65 -12.28 -0.64
N VAL A 44 -15.30 -12.49 0.63
CA VAL A 44 -15.50 -11.58 1.76
C VAL A 44 -14.18 -11.46 2.51
N ASP A 45 -13.88 -10.30 3.08
CA ASP A 45 -12.62 -10.00 3.79
C ASP A 45 -11.36 -10.30 2.97
N SER A 46 -11.47 -10.07 1.66
CA SER A 46 -10.44 -10.37 0.66
C SER A 46 -9.37 -9.29 0.55
N ILE A 47 -9.37 -8.27 1.40
CA ILE A 47 -8.47 -7.12 1.28
C ILE A 47 -6.98 -7.48 1.39
N ASN A 48 -6.64 -8.60 2.03
CA ASN A 48 -5.26 -9.10 2.08
C ASN A 48 -4.85 -9.87 0.80
N GLN A 49 -5.77 -10.08 -0.14
CA GLN A 49 -5.56 -10.66 -1.46
C GLN A 49 -5.67 -9.63 -2.60
N LEU A 50 -5.88 -8.35 -2.25
CA LEU A 50 -6.00 -7.27 -3.21
C LEU A 50 -4.69 -6.51 -3.35
N TRP A 51 -4.33 -6.25 -4.59
CA TRP A 51 -3.08 -5.62 -4.99
C TRP A 51 -3.34 -4.43 -5.89
N MET A 52 -2.46 -3.44 -5.85
CA MET A 52 -2.43 -2.31 -6.79
C MET A 52 -1.02 -2.22 -7.38
N HIS A 53 -0.93 -1.75 -8.62
CA HIS A 53 0.35 -1.53 -9.28
C HIS A 53 0.63 -0.05 -9.46
N GLU A 54 1.74 0.44 -8.92
CA GLU A 54 2.19 1.83 -9.05
C GLU A 54 3.71 1.85 -9.20
N ASP A 55 4.24 2.50 -10.25
CA ASP A 55 5.69 2.65 -10.50
C ASP A 55 6.49 1.33 -10.44
N GLY A 56 5.89 0.23 -10.88
CA GLY A 56 6.51 -1.09 -10.82
C GLY A 56 6.38 -1.78 -9.44
N PHE A 57 5.83 -1.14 -8.42
CA PHE A 57 5.54 -1.79 -7.15
C PHE A 57 4.18 -2.48 -7.19
N LEU A 58 4.08 -3.66 -6.57
CA LEU A 58 2.81 -4.30 -6.26
C LEU A 58 2.49 -4.09 -4.78
N ILE A 59 1.51 -3.24 -4.49
CA ILE A 59 1.15 -2.79 -3.15
C ILE A 59 -0.04 -3.60 -2.66
N ASN A 60 0.05 -4.20 -1.48
CA ASN A 60 -1.08 -4.89 -0.87
C ASN A 60 -2.07 -3.89 -0.26
N LYS A 61 -3.37 -4.08 -0.51
CA LYS A 61 -4.42 -3.18 -0.02
C LYS A 61 -4.54 -3.14 1.51
N LYS A 62 -4.34 -4.27 2.18
CA LYS A 62 -4.51 -4.35 3.65
C LYS A 62 -3.34 -3.70 4.38
N SER A 63 -2.11 -4.00 3.96
CA SER A 63 -0.90 -3.60 4.69
C SER A 63 -0.24 -2.31 4.16
N GLY A 64 -0.49 -1.92 2.91
CA GLY A 64 0.26 -0.86 2.23
C GLY A 64 1.72 -1.21 1.93
N LEU A 65 2.16 -2.43 2.28
CA LEU A 65 3.50 -2.93 1.98
C LEU A 65 3.56 -3.47 0.55
N VAL A 66 4.78 -3.55 0.01
CA VAL A 66 5.01 -3.97 -1.38
C VAL A 66 5.52 -5.40 -1.46
N LEU A 67 5.21 -6.07 -2.57
CA LEU A 67 5.78 -7.37 -2.92
C LEU A 67 7.30 -7.25 -3.06
N ASP A 68 8.04 -8.10 -2.35
CA ASP A 68 9.50 -8.03 -2.24
C ASP A 68 10.12 -9.43 -2.35
N ILE A 69 11.24 -9.53 -3.08
CA ILE A 69 12.06 -10.74 -3.11
C ILE A 69 13.04 -10.68 -1.93
N ARG A 70 12.85 -11.58 -0.96
CA ARG A 70 13.61 -11.62 0.29
C ARG A 70 15.10 -11.78 0.00
N GLY A 71 15.91 -10.83 0.47
CA GLY A 71 17.38 -10.90 0.38
C GLY A 71 17.97 -10.65 -1.01
N GLY A 72 17.18 -10.23 -2.01
CA GLY A 72 17.67 -9.87 -3.35
C GLY A 72 17.19 -10.79 -4.47
N ILE A 73 17.49 -10.43 -5.72
CA ILE A 73 17.01 -11.15 -6.91
C ILE A 73 17.89 -12.37 -7.18
N GLU A 74 17.40 -13.53 -6.77
CA GLU A 74 18.04 -14.82 -7.00
C GLU A 74 16.97 -15.92 -6.99
N ARG A 75 17.23 -17.03 -7.69
CA ARG A 75 16.36 -18.21 -7.64
C ARG A 75 16.20 -18.72 -6.20
N ASP A 76 15.08 -19.38 -5.94
CA ASP A 76 14.73 -20.03 -4.67
C ASP A 76 14.52 -19.07 -3.49
N LYS A 77 14.51 -17.74 -3.75
CA LYS A 77 14.17 -16.73 -2.74
C LYS A 77 12.68 -16.67 -2.49
N LEU A 78 12.33 -16.54 -1.22
CA LEU A 78 10.95 -16.37 -0.77
C LEU A 78 10.41 -15.00 -1.21
N ILE A 79 9.15 -14.96 -1.62
CA ILE A 79 8.43 -13.71 -1.83
C ILE A 79 7.71 -13.33 -0.54
N ILE A 80 7.92 -12.09 -0.11
CA ILE A 80 7.41 -11.50 1.12
C ILE A 80 6.73 -10.17 0.81
N GLN A 81 6.09 -9.57 1.81
CA GLN A 81 5.84 -8.12 1.80
C GLN A 81 6.92 -7.38 2.59
N TYR A 82 7.26 -6.18 2.15
CA TYR A 82 8.20 -5.30 2.85
C TYR A 82 7.88 -3.83 2.59
N ALA A 83 8.40 -2.94 3.43
CA ALA A 83 8.32 -1.50 3.20
C ALA A 83 8.93 -1.11 1.84
N ARG A 84 8.30 -0.16 1.16
CA ARG A 84 8.76 0.40 -0.12
C ARG A 84 10.18 0.96 0.04
N LYS A 85 11.16 0.39 -0.67
CA LYS A 85 12.55 0.84 -0.65
C LYS A 85 12.73 2.06 -1.56
N PRO A 86 13.58 3.02 -1.17
CA PRO A 86 13.90 4.17 -2.03
C PRO A 86 14.78 3.75 -3.22
N GLY A 87 14.89 4.64 -4.20
CA GLY A 87 15.76 4.45 -5.36
C GLY A 87 15.28 3.38 -6.33
N LEU A 88 16.22 2.61 -6.90
CA LEU A 88 15.93 1.64 -7.95
C LEU A 88 15.10 0.45 -7.48
N ALA A 89 15.22 0.07 -6.19
CA ALA A 89 14.43 -0.98 -5.53
C ALA A 89 14.21 -2.24 -6.40
N HIS A 90 15.26 -2.74 -7.06
CA HIS A 90 15.13 -3.78 -8.10
C HIS A 90 14.37 -5.03 -7.63
N ASN A 91 14.53 -5.41 -6.36
CA ASN A 91 13.87 -6.57 -5.77
C ASN A 91 12.38 -6.32 -5.39
N GLN A 92 11.84 -5.14 -5.71
CA GLN A 92 10.44 -4.72 -5.50
C GLN A 92 9.79 -4.15 -6.78
N ARG A 93 10.48 -4.26 -7.93
CA ARG A 93 10.02 -3.80 -9.24
C ARG A 93 9.51 -4.97 -10.05
N TRP A 94 8.22 -5.02 -10.34
CA TRP A 94 7.54 -6.13 -10.99
C TRP A 94 6.98 -5.73 -12.35
N LYS A 95 6.91 -6.70 -13.25
CA LYS A 95 6.19 -6.63 -14.52
C LYS A 95 5.31 -7.87 -14.66
N TYR A 96 4.29 -7.75 -15.49
CA TYR A 96 3.42 -8.84 -15.87
C TYR A 96 3.36 -8.93 -17.39
N GLN A 97 3.55 -10.14 -17.92
CA GLN A 97 3.45 -10.41 -19.35
C GLN A 97 3.19 -11.90 -19.57
N ASP A 98 2.26 -12.25 -20.46
CA ASP A 98 1.94 -13.63 -20.86
C ASP A 98 1.65 -14.58 -19.67
N GLY A 99 0.99 -14.06 -18.63
CA GLY A 99 0.68 -14.81 -17.42
C GLY A 99 1.82 -14.94 -16.41
N TYR A 100 2.99 -14.37 -16.68
CA TYR A 100 4.15 -14.39 -15.78
C TYR A 100 4.31 -13.07 -15.05
N ILE A 101 4.58 -13.14 -13.75
CA ILE A 101 5.00 -11.99 -12.93
C ILE A 101 6.48 -12.14 -12.61
N PHE A 102 7.27 -11.12 -12.95
CA PHE A 102 8.73 -11.18 -12.87
C PHE A 102 9.35 -9.85 -12.42
N PRO A 103 10.52 -9.86 -11.78
CA PRO A 103 11.24 -8.63 -11.49
C PRO A 103 11.71 -7.95 -12.78
N SER A 104 11.56 -6.63 -12.86
CA SER A 104 11.96 -5.83 -14.02
C SER A 104 13.43 -6.03 -14.41
N ALA A 105 14.31 -6.24 -13.43
CA ALA A 105 15.74 -6.43 -13.62
C ALA A 105 16.13 -7.87 -14.02
N ALA A 106 15.25 -8.86 -13.88
CA ALA A 106 15.54 -10.26 -14.23
C ALA A 106 14.32 -10.99 -14.83
N PRO A 107 13.95 -10.72 -16.10
CA PRO A 107 12.77 -11.32 -16.75
C PRO A 107 12.82 -12.84 -16.95
N HIS A 108 13.99 -13.47 -16.75
CA HIS A 108 14.18 -14.91 -16.81
C HIS A 108 13.78 -15.62 -15.49
N LEU A 109 13.53 -14.85 -14.43
CA LEU A 109 12.99 -15.34 -13.16
C LEU A 109 11.54 -14.88 -13.00
N VAL A 110 10.69 -15.73 -12.44
CA VAL A 110 9.24 -15.49 -12.27
C VAL A 110 8.80 -15.97 -10.89
N ILE A 111 7.67 -15.47 -10.40
CA ILE A 111 7.06 -16.03 -9.19
C ILE A 111 6.52 -17.44 -9.48
N ASP A 112 6.61 -18.32 -8.49
CA ASP A 112 6.20 -19.72 -8.57
C ASP A 112 5.66 -20.19 -7.21
N ILE A 113 4.84 -21.24 -7.22
CA ILE A 113 4.26 -21.85 -6.02
C ILE A 113 5.21 -22.94 -5.52
N LYS A 114 5.72 -22.78 -4.30
CA LYS A 114 6.70 -23.72 -3.74
C LYS A 114 6.10 -25.12 -3.62
N GLY A 115 6.84 -26.12 -4.10
CA GLY A 115 6.44 -27.52 -4.09
C GLY A 115 5.55 -27.95 -5.26
N GLY A 116 5.17 -27.04 -6.16
CA GLY A 116 4.43 -27.40 -7.38
C GLY A 116 2.96 -27.80 -7.17
N GLU A 117 2.43 -27.64 -5.96
CA GLU A 117 1.08 -28.04 -5.58
C GLU A 117 0.23 -26.82 -5.20
N TYR A 118 -1.07 -26.86 -5.50
CA TYR A 118 -2.04 -25.84 -5.08
C TYR A 118 -2.63 -26.22 -3.72
N LYS A 119 -1.89 -25.94 -2.64
CA LYS A 119 -2.32 -26.15 -1.26
C LYS A 119 -2.41 -24.83 -0.51
N ASN A 120 -3.39 -24.74 0.39
CA ASN A 120 -3.58 -23.58 1.24
C ASN A 120 -2.30 -23.26 2.02
N GLY A 121 -1.82 -22.02 1.93
CA GLY A 121 -0.63 -21.60 2.65
C GLY A 121 0.69 -21.94 1.97
N ASN A 122 0.68 -22.53 0.77
CA ASN A 122 1.93 -22.72 0.04
C ASN A 122 2.56 -21.36 -0.28
N ASN A 123 3.85 -21.26 0.04
CA ASN A 123 4.63 -20.05 -0.17
C ASN A 123 4.87 -19.77 -1.66
N ILE A 124 4.95 -18.49 -1.99
CA ILE A 124 5.44 -18.02 -3.28
C ILE A 124 6.96 -17.81 -3.20
N PHE A 125 7.67 -18.20 -4.25
CA PHE A 125 9.12 -18.02 -4.36
C PHE A 125 9.50 -17.58 -5.77
N LEU A 126 10.72 -17.09 -5.95
CA LEU A 126 11.26 -16.74 -7.25
C LEU A 126 11.94 -17.95 -7.89
N ASN A 127 11.56 -18.30 -9.12
CA ASN A 127 12.10 -19.45 -9.83
C ASN A 127 12.47 -19.11 -11.28
N THR A 128 13.24 -19.97 -11.94
CA THR A 128 13.49 -19.85 -13.38
C THR A 128 12.19 -20.03 -14.16
N LYS A 129 11.96 -19.13 -15.13
CA LYS A 129 10.80 -19.19 -16.03
C LYS A 129 10.78 -20.51 -16.79
N ASN A 130 9.68 -21.24 -16.64
CA ASN A 130 9.41 -22.51 -17.29
C ASN A 130 8.04 -22.43 -18.03
N PRO A 131 8.03 -22.42 -19.37
CA PRO A 131 6.81 -22.43 -20.19
C PRO A 131 5.84 -23.57 -19.90
N HIS A 132 6.33 -24.69 -19.37
CA HIS A 132 5.53 -25.87 -19.07
C HIS A 132 5.06 -25.94 -17.62
N SER A 133 5.39 -24.95 -16.78
CA SER A 133 4.99 -24.94 -15.38
C SER A 133 3.67 -24.18 -15.18
N PRO A 134 2.55 -24.87 -14.84
CA PRO A 134 1.28 -24.19 -14.58
C PRO A 134 1.29 -23.38 -13.28
N THR A 135 2.20 -23.68 -12.34
CA THR A 135 2.32 -22.94 -11.06
C THR A 135 2.97 -21.58 -11.21
N GLN A 136 3.55 -21.28 -12.37
CA GLN A 136 4.13 -19.98 -12.73
C GLN A 136 3.16 -19.09 -13.52
N GLN A 137 1.93 -19.55 -13.74
CA GLN A 137 0.95 -18.86 -14.57
C GLN A 137 -0.15 -18.25 -13.70
N PHE A 138 -0.26 -16.93 -13.81
CA PHE A 138 -1.21 -16.10 -13.09
C PHE A 138 -2.11 -15.34 -14.06
N ILE A 139 -3.30 -14.94 -13.57
CA ILE A 139 -4.20 -14.02 -14.25
C ILE A 139 -4.43 -12.82 -13.36
N ILE A 140 -4.46 -11.63 -13.97
CA ILE A 140 -4.82 -10.40 -13.28
C ILE A 140 -6.33 -10.21 -13.45
N GLN A 141 -7.04 -10.34 -12.35
CA GLN A 141 -8.49 -10.16 -12.31
C GLN A 141 -8.78 -8.83 -11.62
N PRO A 142 -9.22 -7.78 -12.36
CA PRO A 142 -9.64 -6.53 -11.76
C PRO A 142 -10.66 -6.80 -10.64
N PHE A 143 -10.47 -6.12 -9.52
CA PHE A 143 -11.40 -6.10 -8.42
C PHE A 143 -12.17 -4.80 -8.53
N GLU A 144 -13.51 -4.92 -8.55
CA GLU A 144 -14.50 -3.92 -8.97
C GLU A 144 -15.02 -4.15 -10.40
N ASN A 145 -16.24 -4.69 -10.51
CA ASN A 145 -17.14 -4.44 -11.63
C ASN A 145 -18.22 -3.42 -11.23
N GLU A 146 -18.90 -2.81 -12.20
CA GLU A 146 -19.97 -1.82 -11.94
C GLU A 146 -20.96 -2.25 -10.86
N LYS A 147 -21.34 -3.54 -10.86
CA LYS A 147 -22.26 -4.12 -9.87
C LYS A 147 -21.68 -4.13 -8.45
N SER A 148 -20.43 -4.54 -8.29
CA SER A 148 -19.74 -4.55 -6.99
C SER A 148 -19.38 -3.15 -6.49
N ARG A 149 -19.19 -2.16 -7.38
CA ARG A 149 -19.04 -0.74 -7.00
C ARG A 149 -20.31 -0.22 -6.32
N GLN A 150 -21.47 -0.60 -6.83
CA GLN A 150 -22.77 -0.25 -6.25
C GLN A 150 -23.02 -0.96 -4.91
N GLU A 151 -22.69 -2.26 -4.80
CA GLU A 151 -22.86 -3.03 -3.55
C GLU A 151 -21.86 -2.61 -2.44
N LEU A 152 -20.61 -2.29 -2.78
CA LEU A 152 -19.63 -1.74 -1.83
C LEU A 152 -19.97 -0.32 -1.37
N ALA A 153 -20.63 0.48 -2.22
CA ALA A 153 -21.12 1.82 -1.86
C ALA A 153 -22.33 1.80 -0.90
N LEU A 154 -23.01 0.65 -0.76
CA LEU A 154 -24.09 0.43 0.19
C LEU A 154 -23.60 -0.10 1.55
N LEU A 155 -22.52 -0.90 1.55
CA LEU A 155 -21.93 -1.49 2.77
C LEU A 155 -20.89 -0.59 3.46
N ARG A 156 -20.43 0.45 2.77
CA ARG A 156 -19.59 1.51 3.32
C ARG A 156 -20.43 2.79 3.30
N PRO A 157 -20.50 3.60 4.36
CA PRO A 157 -21.03 4.95 4.21
C PRO A 157 -20.24 5.60 3.06
N SER A 158 -20.99 6.06 2.06
CA SER A 158 -20.45 6.51 0.78
C SER A 158 -19.29 7.49 1.00
N PRO A 159 -18.19 7.44 0.23
CA PRO A 159 -17.23 8.54 0.15
C PRO A 159 -17.89 9.88 -0.21
N LEU A 160 -19.12 9.87 -0.72
CA LEU A 160 -19.93 11.07 -0.97
C LEU A 160 -20.66 11.59 0.28
N GLN A 161 -20.73 10.82 1.37
CA GLN A 161 -20.95 11.36 2.71
C GLN A 161 -19.61 11.77 3.31
N ARG A 162 -18.89 12.64 2.60
CA ARG A 162 -17.77 13.38 3.17
C ARG A 162 -18.36 14.36 4.18
N ASN A 163 -18.22 14.05 5.47
CA ASN A 163 -18.45 15.05 6.52
C ASN A 163 -17.31 16.08 6.58
N SER A 164 -16.21 15.85 5.84
CA SER A 164 -15.09 16.78 5.71
C SER A 164 -14.44 16.67 4.33
N LEU A 165 -13.95 17.80 3.81
CA LEU A 165 -13.14 17.86 2.59
C LEU A 165 -11.66 17.55 2.85
N PHE A 166 -11.25 17.50 4.13
CA PHE A 166 -9.87 17.22 4.52
C PHE A 166 -9.45 15.78 4.17
N PRO A 167 -8.21 15.53 3.70
CA PRO A 167 -7.76 14.18 3.36
C PRO A 167 -7.76 13.23 4.55
N ARG A 168 -8.25 12.01 4.35
CA ARG A 168 -8.20 10.95 5.36
C ARG A 168 -6.76 10.49 5.59
N GLN A 169 -6.54 9.78 6.69
CA GLN A 169 -5.23 9.24 7.05
C GLN A 169 -4.57 8.44 5.91
N GLU A 170 -5.34 7.66 5.14
CA GLU A 170 -4.82 6.87 4.02
C GLU A 170 -4.42 7.71 2.79
N GLU A 171 -4.91 8.95 2.70
CA GLU A 171 -4.73 9.86 1.56
C GLU A 171 -3.57 10.87 1.81
N LEU A 172 -3.05 10.94 3.05
CA LEU A 172 -2.03 11.92 3.44
C LEU A 172 -0.70 11.75 2.68
N TYR A 173 -0.27 10.51 2.43
CA TYR A 173 0.97 10.26 1.68
C TYR A 173 0.83 10.67 0.21
N ASP A 174 -0.32 10.43 -0.41
CA ASP A 174 -0.57 10.88 -1.78
C ASP A 174 -0.52 12.40 -1.89
N CYS A 175 -1.11 13.10 -0.92
CA CYS A 175 -0.99 14.55 -0.81
C CYS A 175 0.49 14.98 -0.70
N TYR A 176 1.26 14.34 0.19
CA TYR A 176 2.69 14.60 0.36
C TYR A 176 3.49 14.40 -0.92
N ARG A 177 3.25 13.29 -1.64
CA ARG A 177 3.91 12.98 -2.91
C ARG A 177 3.60 14.04 -3.96
N MET A 178 2.32 14.36 -4.15
CA MET A 178 1.89 15.37 -5.13
C MET A 178 2.57 16.71 -4.88
N VAL A 179 2.64 17.17 -3.63
CA VAL A 179 3.20 18.48 -3.28
C VAL A 179 4.73 18.48 -3.26
N TYR A 180 5.35 17.60 -2.47
CA TYR A 180 6.79 17.70 -2.16
C TYR A 180 7.70 16.85 -3.06
N LEU A 181 7.16 15.87 -3.78
CA LEU A 181 7.96 14.99 -4.66
C LEU A 181 7.72 15.29 -6.14
N GLU A 182 6.48 15.63 -6.49
CA GLU A 182 6.07 15.87 -7.87
C GLU A 182 5.87 17.34 -8.23
N ASN A 183 5.90 18.24 -7.24
CA ASN A 183 5.66 19.69 -7.39
C ASN A 183 4.35 20.01 -8.15
N LYS A 184 3.29 19.22 -7.92
CA LYS A 184 1.96 19.44 -8.50
C LYS A 184 1.23 20.56 -7.76
N GLN A 185 0.48 21.38 -8.49
CA GLN A 185 -0.55 22.22 -7.90
C GLN A 185 -1.73 21.36 -7.43
N VAL A 186 -2.22 21.64 -6.23
CA VAL A 186 -3.26 20.87 -5.55
C VAL A 186 -4.25 21.80 -4.84
N ALA A 187 -5.40 21.26 -4.43
CA ALA A 187 -6.37 21.99 -3.62
C ALA A 187 -5.83 22.29 -2.21
N SER A 188 -6.43 23.26 -1.50
CA SER A 188 -5.97 23.70 -0.17
C SER A 188 -6.04 22.58 0.87
N GLU A 189 -7.04 21.69 0.77
CA GLU A 189 -7.19 20.51 1.61
C GLU A 189 -6.07 19.51 1.39
N GLN A 190 -5.69 19.28 0.13
CA GLN A 190 -4.57 18.41 -0.23
C GLN A 190 -3.23 19.01 0.18
N LEU A 191 -3.07 20.34 0.06
CA LEU A 191 -1.88 21.04 0.55
C LEU A 191 -1.76 20.90 2.08
N ALA A 192 -2.86 21.09 2.80
CA ALA A 192 -2.90 20.89 4.25
C ALA A 192 -2.60 19.43 4.62
N GLY A 193 -3.20 18.46 3.93
CA GLY A 193 -2.91 17.03 4.13
C GLY A 193 -1.45 16.66 3.84
N ALA A 194 -0.83 17.25 2.83
CA ALA A 194 0.58 17.08 2.52
C ALA A 194 1.47 17.59 3.66
N ALA A 195 1.19 18.80 4.16
CA ALA A 195 1.89 19.41 5.29
C ALA A 195 1.71 18.59 6.57
N THR A 196 0.51 18.04 6.82
CA THR A 196 0.25 17.12 7.93
C THR A 196 1.15 15.91 7.87
N PHE A 197 1.22 15.23 6.72
CA PHE A 197 2.09 14.06 6.56
C PHE A 197 3.56 14.41 6.75
N LYS A 198 3.99 15.57 6.21
CA LYS A 198 5.35 16.07 6.37
C LYS A 198 5.70 16.27 7.85
N ALA A 199 4.87 17.01 8.60
CA ALA A 199 5.06 17.23 10.02
C ALA A 199 5.11 15.93 10.83
N MET A 200 4.19 14.99 10.56
CA MET A 200 4.19 13.68 11.20
C MET A 200 5.49 12.92 10.92
N LYS A 201 5.92 12.88 9.65
CA LYS A 201 7.17 12.24 9.23
C LYS A 201 8.38 12.86 9.91
N ASP A 202 8.45 14.19 9.97
CA ASP A 202 9.54 14.93 10.59
C ASP A 202 9.59 14.68 12.11
N TYR A 203 8.43 14.70 12.78
CA TYR A 203 8.30 14.39 14.21
C TYR A 203 8.75 12.97 14.54
N ILE A 204 8.24 11.97 13.82
CA ILE A 204 8.62 10.56 13.98
C ILE A 204 10.12 10.38 13.75
N THR A 205 10.69 11.06 12.75
CA THR A 205 12.13 11.04 12.48
C THR A 205 12.93 11.64 13.64
N SER A 206 12.43 12.72 14.25
CA SER A 206 13.08 13.35 15.40
C SER A 206 13.14 12.45 16.63
N ILE A 207 12.08 11.68 16.92
CA ILE A 207 12.04 10.70 18.02
C ILE A 207 13.05 9.58 17.75
N LYS A 208 13.06 9.04 16.52
CA LYS A 208 14.02 8.01 16.12
C LYS A 208 15.47 8.47 16.28
N ASN A 209 15.78 9.71 15.91
CA ASN A 209 17.13 10.27 16.03
C ASN A 209 17.59 10.43 17.48
N LYS A 210 16.65 10.54 18.44
CA LYS A 210 16.94 10.55 19.88
C LYS A 210 17.12 9.16 20.48
N GLY A 211 16.83 8.10 19.71
CA GLY A 211 16.84 6.71 20.20
C GLY A 211 15.68 6.36 21.12
N GLU A 212 14.60 7.16 21.11
CA GLU A 212 13.41 6.94 21.94
C GLU A 212 12.39 6.03 21.24
N PRO A 213 11.60 5.23 21.98
CA PRO A 213 10.51 4.44 21.40
C PRO A 213 9.36 5.35 20.95
N ILE A 214 8.80 5.08 19.77
CA ILE A 214 7.62 5.80 19.27
C ILE A 214 6.38 5.17 19.88
N VAL A 215 5.74 5.89 20.80
CA VAL A 215 4.55 5.45 21.53
C VAL A 215 3.51 6.55 21.52
N ALA A 216 2.25 6.23 21.26
CA ALA A 216 1.12 7.16 21.29
C ALA A 216 0.52 7.28 22.70
N ASN A 217 1.13 8.10 23.54
CA ASN A 217 0.60 8.52 24.84
C ASN A 217 0.07 9.97 24.81
N ASP A 218 -0.51 10.45 25.90
CA ASP A 218 -1.12 11.80 25.94
C ASP A 218 -0.12 12.94 25.65
N ASP A 219 1.14 12.79 26.06
CA ASP A 219 2.17 13.81 25.85
C ASP A 219 2.63 13.86 24.40
N THR A 220 2.93 12.70 23.82
CA THR A 220 3.37 12.56 22.42
C THR A 220 2.26 12.92 21.43
N ARG A 221 0.99 12.62 21.75
CA ARG A 221 -0.17 13.07 20.97
C ARG A 221 -0.30 14.58 20.98
N ARG A 222 -0.24 15.21 22.16
CA ARG A 222 -0.25 16.68 22.27
C ARG A 222 0.90 17.33 21.52
N ALA A 223 2.12 16.82 21.68
CA ALA A 223 3.30 17.34 20.99
C ALA A 223 3.16 17.22 19.46
N LEU A 224 2.70 16.09 18.96
CA LEU A 224 2.45 15.90 17.52
C LEU A 224 1.40 16.88 17.00
N CYS A 225 0.27 17.02 17.70
CA CYS A 225 -0.80 17.93 17.31
C CYS A 225 -0.31 19.37 17.15
N GLU A 226 0.51 19.87 18.09
CA GLU A 226 1.07 21.22 17.99
C GLU A 226 2.03 21.39 16.81
N ILE A 227 2.90 20.40 16.55
CA ILE A 227 3.81 20.42 15.40
C ILE A 227 3.02 20.44 14.08
N VAL A 228 1.99 19.60 13.98
CA VAL A 228 1.13 19.53 12.79
C VAL A 228 0.39 20.85 12.58
N LYS A 229 -0.18 21.44 13.63
CA LYS A 229 -0.86 22.74 13.52
C LYS A 229 0.09 23.83 13.02
N GLN A 230 1.31 23.88 13.56
CA GLN A 230 2.31 24.87 13.17
C GLN A 230 2.73 24.71 11.71
N GLU A 231 3.06 23.49 11.27
CA GLU A 231 3.50 23.22 9.90
C GLU A 231 2.40 23.49 8.87
N VAL A 232 1.17 23.06 9.16
CA VAL A 232 0.01 23.27 8.28
C VAL A 232 -0.32 24.76 8.20
N HIS A 233 -0.34 25.46 9.33
CA HIS A 233 -0.56 26.91 9.35
C HIS A 233 0.52 27.66 8.55
N HIS A 234 1.79 27.28 8.72
CA HIS A 234 2.90 27.88 7.99
C HIS A 234 2.76 27.65 6.48
N THR A 235 2.52 26.40 6.07
CA THR A 235 2.39 26.02 4.65
C THR A 235 1.22 26.73 3.98
N LEU A 236 0.05 26.79 4.63
CA LEU A 236 -1.11 27.49 4.11
C LEU A 236 -0.85 29.00 3.99
N THR A 237 -0.18 29.61 4.98
CA THR A 237 0.18 31.04 4.96
C THR A 237 1.12 31.36 3.80
N GLN A 238 2.11 30.51 3.52
CA GLN A 238 3.01 30.67 2.37
C GLN A 238 2.26 30.62 1.04
N ALA A 239 1.20 29.82 0.96
CA ALA A 239 0.30 29.74 -0.19
C ALA A 239 -0.79 30.84 -0.19
N GLN A 240 -0.73 31.81 0.73
CA GLN A 240 -1.73 32.88 0.90
C GLN A 240 -3.15 32.34 1.20
N ILE A 241 -3.24 31.20 1.88
CA ILE A 241 -4.48 30.55 2.30
C ILE A 241 -4.63 30.71 3.83
N HIS A 242 -5.78 31.22 4.26
CA HIS A 242 -6.11 31.34 5.69
C HIS A 242 -7.36 30.49 6.00
N ASN A 243 -7.14 29.28 6.52
CA ASN A 243 -8.23 28.37 6.86
C ASN A 243 -7.93 27.59 8.16
N GLN A 244 -8.50 28.06 9.27
CA GLN A 244 -8.32 27.46 10.61
C GLN A 244 -9.03 26.10 10.76
N GLU A 245 -10.05 25.83 9.96
CA GLU A 245 -10.76 24.55 9.96
C GLU A 245 -9.87 23.43 9.39
N LEU A 246 -9.06 23.73 8.38
CA LEU A 246 -8.07 22.78 7.85
C LEU A 246 -6.95 22.50 8.86
N VAL A 247 -6.50 23.50 9.61
CA VAL A 247 -5.52 23.32 10.70
C VAL A 247 -6.09 22.41 11.79
N SER A 248 -7.36 22.61 12.15
CA SER A 248 -8.04 21.78 13.16
C SER A 248 -8.24 20.35 12.66
N SER A 249 -8.67 20.18 11.41
CA SER A 249 -8.85 18.88 10.76
C SER A 249 -7.54 18.12 10.62
N ALA A 250 -6.46 18.80 10.25
CA ALA A 250 -5.11 18.25 10.20
C ALA A 250 -4.67 17.67 11.55
N SER A 251 -4.89 18.42 12.63
CA SER A 251 -4.57 17.96 13.99
C SER A 251 -5.35 16.70 14.36
N MET A 252 -6.66 16.66 14.11
CA MET A 252 -7.50 15.50 14.44
C MET A 252 -7.10 14.26 13.65
N VAL A 253 -6.86 14.40 12.34
CA VAL A 253 -6.46 13.28 11.49
C VAL A 253 -5.07 12.78 11.86
N ALA A 254 -4.12 13.68 12.17
CA ALA A 254 -2.78 13.30 12.62
C ALA A 254 -2.81 12.55 13.95
N GLU A 255 -3.62 13.01 14.92
CA GLU A 255 -3.79 12.33 16.20
C GLU A 255 -4.38 10.94 16.01
N SER A 256 -5.43 10.81 15.20
CA SER A 256 -6.07 9.52 14.90
C SER A 256 -5.10 8.55 14.22
N TYR A 257 -4.37 9.02 13.19
CA TYR A 257 -3.33 8.24 12.51
C TYR A 257 -2.27 7.78 13.53
N PHE A 258 -1.70 8.71 14.28
CA PHE A 258 -0.61 8.41 15.22
C PHE A 258 -1.05 7.44 16.32
N SER A 259 -2.26 7.61 16.84
CA SER A 259 -2.86 6.69 17.81
C SER A 259 -3.01 5.29 17.22
N ARG A 260 -3.54 5.19 16.00
CA ARG A 260 -3.76 3.90 15.35
C ARG A 260 -2.45 3.13 15.14
N GLU A 261 -1.38 3.82 14.76
CA GLU A 261 -0.11 3.18 14.38
C GLU A 261 0.81 2.90 15.58
N TYR A 262 0.74 3.69 16.65
CA TYR A 262 1.70 3.65 17.75
C TYR A 262 1.08 3.47 19.14
N SER A 263 -0.21 3.10 19.23
CA SER A 263 -0.78 2.63 20.49
C SER A 263 -0.16 1.28 20.88
N VAL A 264 0.10 1.11 22.18
CA VAL A 264 0.55 -0.15 22.79
C VAL A 264 -0.67 -1.01 23.13
#